data_AF-A0A2N6C2X3-F1
#
_entry.id   AF-A0A2N6C2X3-F1
#
_cell.length_a   1.000
_cell.length_b   1.000
_cell.length_c   1.000
_cell.angle_alpha   90.00
_cell.angle_beta   90.00
_cell.angle_gamma   90.00
#
_symmetry.space_group_name_H-M   'P 1'
#
loop_
_entity.id
_entity.type
_entity.pdbx_description
1 polymer ?
#
loop_
_entity_poly.entity_id
_entity_poly.type
_entity_poly.pdbx_seq_one_letter_code
_entity_poly.pdbx_strand_id
1 'polypeptide(L)'
;MLVDPERFSQFIDYLAAISRPTSSTMPPAWAATLLTGYLMDRQIDWLLVALVLTTPAALYIFGEWAMERWFFSGFSKSQESFGGHRRFSRTDAYRPGVWRWLCIKESKTFLRDSTEWSQLFMIGALIVVYLYNFTVLPVDRAPVPSEYITNIIAFLNIGLVAFMVSSLAARFIYPSIAGEGAAFYIIAAAPLAARSFLRAKFFIYIVPFSLFALLLVVISDHLLQVRGPMWWFSLFCSQLLTWWIVALAVGFGALYGDFNAENRAAAVGGVGAILFLFTAMAIVVIIIGAGSWPMYHLTRSWLHSGVIGLRPLAGLIAWAATSLLAAWLSALWLCNRGAGKLSDYS
;
A
#
# COMPACT_ATOMS: atom_id res chain seq x y z
N MET A 1 46.14 -17.06 -5.06
CA MET A 1 46.36 -16.43 -3.75
C MET A 1 47.77 -15.83 -3.76
N LEU A 2 47.94 -14.70 -4.44
CA LEU A 2 49.11 -13.84 -4.25
C LEU A 2 48.56 -12.56 -3.64
N VAL A 3 48.83 -12.38 -2.36
CA VAL A 3 48.57 -11.13 -1.66
C VAL A 3 49.65 -10.16 -2.14
N ASP A 4 49.29 -9.29 -3.08
CA ASP A 4 50.15 -8.18 -3.49
C ASP A 4 50.46 -7.33 -2.23
N PRO A 5 51.74 -7.19 -1.83
CA PRO A 5 52.12 -6.44 -0.63
C PRO A 5 51.61 -4.99 -0.66
N GLU A 6 51.52 -4.40 -1.86
CA GLU A 6 51.03 -3.03 -2.08
C GLU A 6 49.51 -2.89 -1.86
N ARG A 7 48.73 -3.93 -2.13
CA ARG A 7 47.29 -3.92 -1.81
C ARG A 7 47.05 -4.12 -0.32
N PHE A 8 47.93 -4.84 0.37
CA PHE A 8 47.83 -5.03 1.82
C PHE A 8 48.14 -3.73 2.57
N SER A 9 49.14 -2.97 2.17
CA SER A 9 49.41 -1.64 2.74
C SER A 9 48.26 -0.66 2.46
N GLN A 10 47.73 -0.62 1.23
CA GLN A 10 46.55 0.18 0.90
C GLN A 10 45.29 -0.23 1.69
N PHE A 11 45.12 -1.52 1.99
CA PHE A 11 44.01 -2.02 2.79
C PHE A 11 44.17 -1.65 4.27
N ILE A 12 45.40 -1.70 4.81
CA ILE A 12 45.73 -1.22 6.15
C ILE A 12 45.51 0.30 6.24
N ASP A 13 45.90 1.07 5.22
CA ASP A 13 45.65 2.51 5.15
C ASP A 13 44.15 2.84 5.01
N TYR A 14 43.40 2.04 4.25
CA TYR A 14 41.93 2.15 4.17
C TYR A 14 41.25 1.82 5.50
N LEU A 15 41.69 0.77 6.18
CA LEU A 15 41.20 0.42 7.52
C LEU A 15 41.60 1.48 8.55
N ALA A 16 42.79 2.08 8.44
CA ALA A 16 43.25 3.20 9.27
C ALA A 16 42.45 4.48 8.99
N ALA A 17 42.03 4.71 7.74
CA ALA A 17 41.18 5.84 7.36
C ALA A 17 39.73 5.66 7.83
N ILE A 18 39.19 4.44 7.79
CA ILE A 18 37.85 4.10 8.28
C ILE A 18 37.79 4.06 9.82
N SER A 19 38.89 3.68 10.48
CA SER A 19 38.98 3.61 11.95
C SER A 19 39.28 4.95 12.64
N ARG A 20 39.53 6.04 11.89
CA ARG A 20 39.48 7.41 12.43
C ARG A 20 38.02 7.84 12.53
N PRO A 21 37.38 7.81 13.71
CA PRO A 21 35.98 8.16 13.81
C PRO A 21 35.86 9.67 13.63
N THR A 22 35.06 10.03 12.63
CA THR A 22 34.15 11.18 12.54
C THR A 22 34.35 12.32 13.56
N SER A 23 34.80 13.47 13.03
CA SER A 23 34.98 14.77 13.69
C SER A 23 36.01 14.83 14.82
N SER A 24 36.98 15.75 14.67
CA SER A 24 38.03 16.05 15.67
C SER A 24 37.51 16.57 17.02
N THR A 25 36.20 16.66 17.20
CA THR A 25 35.52 17.33 18.33
C THR A 25 34.65 16.38 19.16
N MET A 26 34.70 15.07 18.90
CA MET A 26 33.91 14.09 19.66
C MET A 26 34.75 13.38 20.74
N PRO A 27 34.16 13.07 21.91
CA PRO A 27 34.86 12.39 23.02
C PRO A 27 35.60 11.09 22.67
N PRO A 28 35.08 10.21 21.79
CA PRO A 28 35.80 9.02 21.38
C PRO A 28 37.09 9.33 20.60
N ALA A 29 37.11 10.43 19.83
CA ALA A 29 38.30 10.86 19.09
C ALA A 29 39.39 11.35 20.05
N TRP A 30 39.02 12.13 21.08
CA TRP A 30 39.95 12.61 22.11
C TRP A 30 40.55 11.48 22.96
N ALA A 31 39.73 10.49 23.31
CA ALA A 31 40.18 9.30 24.03
C ALA A 31 41.15 8.45 23.18
N ALA A 32 40.88 8.30 21.88
CA ALA A 32 41.78 7.59 20.96
C ALA A 32 43.13 8.31 20.81
N THR A 33 43.13 9.63 20.63
CA THR A 33 44.37 10.43 20.51
C THR A 33 45.20 10.41 21.79
N LEU A 34 44.55 10.46 22.96
CA LEU A 34 45.22 10.36 24.26
C LEU A 34 45.89 8.99 24.43
N LEU A 35 45.19 7.91 24.05
CA LEU A 35 45.69 6.55 24.16
C LEU A 35 46.87 6.30 23.20
N THR A 36 46.78 6.77 21.96
CA THR A 36 47.89 6.71 20.99
C THR A 36 49.10 7.54 21.42
N GLY A 37 48.90 8.76 21.91
CA GLY A 37 49.97 9.63 22.41
C GLY A 37 50.70 9.04 23.62
N TYR A 38 49.96 8.40 24.53
CA TYR A 38 50.55 7.71 25.68
C TYR A 38 51.35 6.46 25.30
N LEU A 39 50.86 5.68 24.31
CA LEU A 39 51.51 4.45 23.85
C LEU A 39 52.77 4.69 23.00
N MET A 40 52.79 5.73 22.15
CA MET A 40 53.91 6.01 21.25
C MET A 40 54.98 6.90 21.90
N ASP A 41 54.59 8.02 22.51
CA ASP A 41 55.52 9.06 22.95
C ASP A 41 55.62 9.19 24.49
N ARG A 42 54.83 8.41 25.25
CA ARG A 42 54.72 8.48 26.73
C ARG A 42 54.36 9.89 27.27
N GLN A 43 53.79 10.75 26.45
CA GLN A 43 53.34 12.07 26.85
C GLN A 43 51.84 12.03 27.16
N ILE A 44 51.45 12.65 28.28
CA ILE A 44 50.05 12.80 28.67
C ILE A 44 49.64 14.23 28.37
N ASP A 45 48.72 14.40 27.43
CA ASP A 45 48.07 15.69 27.21
C ASP A 45 46.93 15.87 28.22
N TRP A 46 47.20 16.68 29.25
CA TRP A 46 46.25 16.95 30.34
C TRP A 46 44.97 17.63 29.87
N LEU A 47 44.99 18.36 28.75
CA LEU A 47 43.81 19.00 28.20
C LEU A 47 42.82 17.95 27.67
N LEU A 48 43.30 16.94 26.96
CA LEU A 48 42.46 15.84 26.47
C LEU A 48 41.91 15.00 27.62
N VAL A 49 42.69 14.78 28.69
CA VAL A 49 42.23 14.11 29.91
C VAL A 49 41.04 14.87 30.52
N ALA A 50 41.19 16.19 30.71
CA ALA A 50 40.16 17.03 31.30
C ALA A 50 38.90 17.08 30.43
N LEU A 51 39.05 17.14 29.11
CA LEU A 51 37.94 17.16 28.15
C LEU A 51 37.16 15.85 28.17
N VAL A 52 37.85 14.70 28.16
CA VAL A 52 37.23 13.37 28.24
C VAL A 52 36.50 13.16 29.57
N LEU A 53 37.04 13.67 30.68
CA LEU A 53 36.44 13.52 32.01
C LEU A 53 35.22 14.45 32.21
N THR A 54 35.25 15.66 31.65
CA THR A 54 34.18 16.66 31.83
C THR A 54 33.01 16.48 30.86
N THR A 55 33.23 15.90 29.68
CA THR A 55 32.17 15.75 28.66
C THR A 55 30.99 14.88 29.12
N PRO A 56 31.17 13.72 29.78
CA PRO A 56 30.05 12.92 30.28
C PRO A 56 29.18 13.70 31.30
N ALA A 57 29.81 14.46 32.18
CA ALA A 57 29.10 15.29 33.16
C ALA A 57 28.33 16.43 32.47
N ALA A 58 28.93 17.09 31.48
CA ALA A 58 28.28 18.13 30.69
C ALA A 58 27.08 17.60 29.89
N LEU A 59 27.21 16.40 29.28
CA LEU A 59 26.12 15.75 28.55
C LEU A 59 24.97 15.34 29.48
N TYR A 60 25.29 14.88 30.70
CA TYR A 60 24.28 14.53 31.70
C TYR A 60 23.47 15.76 32.11
N ILE A 61 24.15 16.85 32.52
CA ILE A 61 23.49 18.09 32.96
C ILE A 61 22.68 18.71 31.82
N PHE A 62 23.25 18.76 30.60
CA PHE A 62 22.54 19.30 29.45
C PHE A 62 21.34 18.43 29.04
N GLY A 63 21.48 17.11 29.15
CA GLY A 63 20.41 16.15 28.90
C GLY A 63 19.27 16.28 29.90
N GLU A 64 19.57 16.43 31.19
CA GLU A 64 18.59 16.68 32.25
C GLU A 64 17.87 18.01 32.02
N TRP A 65 18.61 19.08 31.74
CA TRP A 65 18.03 20.39 31.43
C TRP A 65 17.10 20.35 30.20
N ALA A 66 17.53 19.66 29.14
CA ALA A 66 16.71 19.47 27.94
C ALA A 66 15.47 18.61 28.23
N MET A 67 15.60 17.58 29.06
CA MET A 67 14.49 16.73 29.48
C MET A 67 13.47 17.54 30.29
N GLU A 68 13.88 18.28 31.32
CA GLU A 68 12.96 19.12 32.11
C GLU A 68 12.22 20.14 31.23
N ARG A 69 12.94 20.77 30.29
CA ARG A 69 12.37 21.82 29.44
C ARG A 69 11.39 21.28 28.41
N TRP A 70 11.67 20.13 27.80
CA TRP A 70 10.97 19.66 26.61
C TRP A 70 10.19 18.36 26.79
N PHE A 71 10.45 17.57 27.83
CA PHE A 71 9.81 16.26 28.01
C PHE A 71 8.30 16.39 28.18
N PHE A 72 7.84 17.26 29.08
CA PHE A 72 6.39 17.40 29.32
C PHE A 72 5.65 17.95 28.09
N SER A 73 6.21 18.98 27.44
CA SER A 73 5.61 19.51 26.21
C SER A 73 5.67 18.51 25.06
N GLY A 74 6.75 17.73 24.94
CA GLY A 74 6.93 16.75 23.88
C GLY A 74 6.00 15.55 24.06
N PHE A 75 5.94 15.02 25.28
CA PHE A 75 5.07 13.91 25.66
C PHE A 75 3.58 14.26 25.53
N SER A 76 3.18 15.46 25.98
CA SER A 76 1.80 15.92 25.78
C SER A 76 1.45 16.06 24.30
N LYS A 77 2.34 16.65 23.49
CA LYS A 77 2.11 16.82 22.05
C LYS A 77 2.16 15.51 21.25
N SER A 78 2.92 14.51 21.69
CA SER A 78 2.96 13.20 21.03
C SER A 78 1.75 12.34 21.37
N GLN A 79 1.18 12.51 22.57
CA GLN A 79 -0.05 11.83 22.99
C GLN A 79 -1.32 12.47 22.42
N GLU A 80 -1.27 13.76 22.08
CA GLU A 80 -2.32 14.43 21.32
C GLU A 80 -2.23 14.09 19.83
N SER A 81 -2.99 13.08 19.41
CA SER A 81 -3.16 12.73 18.00
C SER A 81 -3.65 13.96 17.21
N PHE A 82 -2.73 14.57 16.45
CA PHE A 82 -2.96 15.75 15.60
C PHE A 82 -3.50 16.99 16.34
N GLY A 83 -2.73 17.49 17.31
CA GLY A 83 -2.80 18.88 17.77
C GLY A 83 -4.09 19.28 18.50
N GLY A 84 -4.03 19.36 19.83
CA GLY A 84 -5.09 19.82 20.73
C GLY A 84 -5.49 21.30 20.62
N HIS A 85 -5.62 21.83 19.41
CA HIS A 85 -6.13 23.19 19.14
C HIS A 85 -7.42 23.20 18.31
N ARG A 86 -8.15 22.08 18.21
CA ARG A 86 -9.52 22.14 17.70
C ARG A 86 -10.41 22.79 18.77
N ARG A 87 -10.63 24.10 18.65
CA ARG A 87 -11.81 24.74 19.24
C ARG A 87 -13.02 23.89 18.86
N PHE A 88 -13.83 23.48 19.84
CA PHE A 88 -15.13 22.81 19.67
C PHE A 88 -16.17 23.71 18.98
N SER A 89 -15.77 24.57 18.04
CA SER A 89 -16.69 25.32 17.21
C SER A 89 -16.81 24.60 15.88
N ARG A 90 -17.72 23.64 15.84
CA ARG A 90 -18.21 23.12 14.58
C ARG A 90 -19.65 23.59 14.43
N THR A 91 -19.82 24.73 13.78
CA THR A 91 -21.08 25.28 13.28
C THR A 91 -21.55 24.54 12.02
N ASP A 92 -21.28 23.24 11.91
CA ASP A 92 -21.85 22.43 10.83
C ASP A 92 -23.27 22.07 11.26
N ALA A 93 -24.26 22.57 10.53
CA ALA A 93 -25.66 22.21 10.73
C ALA A 93 -25.78 20.68 10.78
N TYR A 94 -26.33 20.15 11.88
CA TYR A 94 -26.54 18.72 12.07
C TYR A 94 -27.42 18.20 10.93
N ARG A 95 -26.80 17.51 9.97
CA ARG A 95 -27.49 16.84 8.87
C ARG A 95 -27.54 15.34 9.20
N PRO A 96 -28.71 14.78 9.55
CA PRO A 96 -28.83 13.38 9.90
C PRO A 96 -28.70 12.53 8.64
N GLY A 97 -27.48 12.10 8.32
CA GLY A 97 -27.21 11.15 7.26
C GLY A 97 -26.33 10.03 7.79
N VAL A 98 -26.92 8.86 8.05
CA VAL A 98 -26.21 7.65 8.52
C VAL A 98 -24.99 7.36 7.64
N TRP A 99 -25.17 7.44 6.33
CA TRP A 99 -24.12 7.25 5.33
C TRP A 99 -22.96 8.24 5.48
N ARG A 100 -23.27 9.53 5.65
CA ARG A 100 -22.25 10.57 5.81
C ARG A 100 -21.46 10.40 7.10
N TRP A 101 -22.14 10.04 8.18
CA TRP A 101 -21.48 9.77 9.47
C TRP A 101 -20.58 8.54 9.41
N LEU A 102 -21.01 7.48 8.70
CA LEU A 102 -20.18 6.32 8.48
C LEU A 102 -18.96 6.67 7.62
N CYS A 103 -19.13 7.41 6.51
CA CYS A 103 -18.00 7.89 5.71
C CYS A 103 -17.01 8.73 6.53
N ILE A 104 -17.50 9.68 7.33
CA ILE A 104 -16.65 10.53 8.17
C ILE A 104 -15.93 9.70 9.24
N LYS A 105 -16.60 8.70 9.83
CA LYS A 105 -16.00 7.77 10.79
C LYS A 105 -14.86 7.01 10.11
N GLU A 106 -15.14 6.31 9.01
CA GLU A 106 -14.14 5.49 8.30
C GLU A 106 -12.96 6.33 7.81
N SER A 107 -13.20 7.51 7.21
CA SER A 107 -12.11 8.40 6.80
C SER A 107 -11.26 8.86 7.97
N LYS A 108 -11.85 9.20 9.12
CA LYS A 108 -11.08 9.60 10.30
C LYS A 108 -10.29 8.45 10.90
N THR A 109 -10.87 7.25 10.97
CA THR A 109 -10.18 6.06 11.48
C THR A 109 -8.98 5.74 10.61
N PHE A 110 -9.17 5.71 9.29
CA PHE A 110 -8.08 5.49 8.32
C PHE A 110 -6.98 6.55 8.42
N LEU A 111 -7.35 7.84 8.52
CA LEU A 111 -6.37 8.92 8.67
C LEU A 111 -5.60 8.88 10.01
N ARG A 112 -6.17 8.25 11.04
CA ARG A 112 -5.58 8.19 12.39
C ARG A 112 -4.55 7.08 12.56
N ASP A 113 -4.62 6.03 11.75
CA ASP A 113 -3.73 4.88 11.85
C ASP A 113 -2.38 5.15 11.14
N SER A 114 -1.38 5.56 11.93
CA SER A 114 -0.03 5.86 11.42
C SER A 114 0.64 4.66 10.74
N THR A 115 0.29 3.43 11.13
CA THR A 115 0.81 2.20 10.53
C THR A 115 0.34 2.03 9.08
N GLU A 116 -0.90 2.41 8.79
CA GLU A 116 -1.48 2.31 7.44
C GLU A 116 -0.80 3.30 6.50
N TRP A 117 -0.52 4.52 6.96
CA TRP A 117 0.23 5.52 6.21
C TRP A 117 1.63 5.06 5.79
N SER A 118 2.39 4.43 6.69
CA SER A 118 3.70 3.89 6.36
C SER A 118 3.62 2.80 5.29
N GLN A 119 2.60 1.94 5.36
CA GLN A 119 2.38 0.89 4.36
C GLN A 119 1.94 1.44 3.01
N LEU A 120 1.06 2.44 2.99
CA LEU A 120 0.65 3.13 1.76
C LEU A 120 1.85 3.79 1.08
N PHE A 121 2.73 4.44 1.83
CA PHE A 121 3.92 5.08 1.28
C PHE A 121 4.90 4.04 0.68
N MET A 122 5.13 2.93 1.40
CA MET A 122 5.96 1.83 0.92
C MET A 122 5.40 1.22 -0.37
N ILE A 123 4.08 0.99 -0.43
CA ILE A 123 3.42 0.48 -1.64
C ILE A 123 3.48 1.51 -2.77
N GLY A 124 3.32 2.80 -2.46
CA GLY A 124 3.49 3.91 -3.40
C GLY A 124 4.87 3.88 -4.06
N ALA A 125 5.93 3.67 -3.29
CA ALA A 125 7.29 3.52 -3.83
C ALA A 125 7.41 2.31 -4.77
N LEU A 126 6.83 1.16 -4.40
CA LEU A 126 6.84 -0.04 -5.24
C LEU A 126 6.11 0.19 -6.57
N ILE A 127 5.02 0.95 -6.56
CA ILE A 127 4.26 1.31 -7.76
C ILE A 127 5.09 2.18 -8.70
N VAL A 128 5.84 3.15 -8.16
CA VAL A 128 6.74 3.99 -8.96
C VAL A 128 7.78 3.13 -9.66
N VAL A 129 8.36 2.14 -8.95
CA VAL A 129 9.29 1.18 -9.54
C VAL A 129 8.62 0.33 -10.63
N TYR A 130 7.39 -0.11 -10.40
CA TYR A 130 6.59 -0.82 -11.40
C TYR A 130 6.33 0.03 -12.65
N LEU A 131 5.93 1.30 -12.51
CA LEU A 131 5.73 2.21 -13.64
C LEU A 131 7.04 2.51 -14.39
N TYR A 132 8.15 2.64 -13.66
CA TYR A 132 9.47 2.80 -14.25
C TYR A 132 9.86 1.58 -15.08
N ASN A 133 9.52 0.37 -14.65
CA ASN A 133 9.79 -0.86 -15.40
C ASN A 133 9.19 -0.82 -16.82
N PHE A 134 7.98 -0.25 -16.98
CA PHE A 134 7.35 -0.06 -18.29
C PHE A 134 8.08 0.94 -19.19
N THR A 135 8.76 1.92 -18.61
CA THR A 135 9.52 2.92 -19.39
C THR A 135 10.81 2.33 -19.96
N VAL A 136 11.41 1.37 -19.26
CA VAL A 136 12.68 0.73 -19.65
C VAL A 136 12.47 -0.43 -20.63
N LEU A 137 11.23 -0.86 -20.86
CA LEU A 137 10.90 -1.93 -21.80
C LEU A 137 11.25 -1.49 -23.24
N PRO A 138 12.18 -2.18 -23.93
CA PRO A 138 12.58 -1.81 -25.28
C PRO A 138 11.55 -2.29 -26.31
N VAL A 139 10.42 -1.59 -26.39
CA VAL A 139 9.29 -1.92 -27.29
C VAL A 139 9.72 -1.83 -28.77
N ASP A 140 10.69 -0.97 -29.09
CA ASP A 140 11.18 -0.72 -30.45
C ASP A 140 12.24 -1.74 -30.95
N ARG A 141 12.79 -2.59 -30.08
CA ARG A 141 13.88 -3.52 -30.43
C ARG A 141 13.40 -4.94 -30.77
N ALA A 142 12.10 -5.19 -30.73
CA ALA A 142 11.56 -6.52 -30.94
C ALA A 142 11.32 -6.81 -32.44
N PRO A 143 11.68 -8.01 -32.94
CA PRO A 143 11.61 -8.37 -34.37
C PRO A 143 10.18 -8.66 -34.90
N VAL A 144 9.15 -8.09 -34.27
CA VAL A 144 7.70 -8.29 -34.55
C VAL A 144 7.02 -6.91 -34.53
N PRO A 145 5.88 -6.70 -35.23
CA PRO A 145 5.25 -5.39 -35.31
C PRO A 145 4.97 -4.84 -33.91
N SER A 146 5.52 -3.65 -33.63
CA SER A 146 5.52 -3.02 -32.30
C SER A 146 4.12 -2.94 -31.67
N GLU A 147 3.08 -2.79 -32.49
CA GLU A 147 1.68 -2.73 -32.06
C GLU A 147 1.16 -4.06 -31.48
N TYR A 148 1.60 -5.21 -31.98
CA TYR A 148 1.12 -6.51 -31.48
C TYR A 148 1.69 -6.84 -30.09
N ILE A 149 2.99 -6.58 -29.89
CA ILE A 149 3.66 -6.78 -28.59
C ILE A 149 3.08 -5.81 -27.56
N THR A 150 2.89 -4.56 -27.94
CA THR A 150 2.30 -3.53 -27.06
C THR A 150 0.92 -3.95 -26.56
N ASN A 151 0.07 -4.50 -27.45
CA ASN A 151 -1.26 -4.99 -27.06
C ASN A 151 -1.21 -6.22 -26.14
N ILE A 152 -0.25 -7.13 -26.33
CA ILE A 152 -0.07 -8.27 -25.42
C ILE A 152 0.40 -7.80 -24.04
N ILE A 153 1.36 -6.87 -24.00
CA ILE A 153 1.86 -6.31 -22.74
C ILE A 153 0.75 -5.57 -22.01
N ALA A 154 -0.04 -4.74 -22.71
CA ALA A 154 -1.21 -4.07 -22.14
C ALA A 154 -2.26 -5.07 -21.61
N PHE A 155 -2.44 -6.22 -22.28
CA PHE A 155 -3.36 -7.25 -21.82
C PHE A 155 -2.88 -7.91 -20.52
N LEU A 156 -1.60 -8.26 -20.47
CA LEU A 156 -0.98 -8.81 -19.26
C LEU A 156 -1.00 -7.78 -18.11
N ASN A 157 -0.90 -6.49 -18.45
CA ASN A 157 -0.92 -5.41 -17.49
C ASN A 157 -2.23 -5.35 -16.70
N ILE A 158 -3.37 -5.66 -17.32
CA ILE A 158 -4.68 -5.74 -16.63
C ILE A 158 -4.60 -6.75 -15.46
N GLY A 159 -3.97 -7.91 -15.70
CA GLY A 159 -3.76 -8.93 -14.67
C GLY A 159 -2.83 -8.47 -13.56
N LEU A 160 -1.73 -7.79 -13.89
CA LEU A 160 -0.81 -7.22 -12.91
C LEU A 160 -1.51 -6.18 -12.03
N VAL A 161 -2.28 -5.26 -12.62
CA VAL A 161 -3.04 -4.26 -11.88
C VAL A 161 -4.07 -4.93 -10.97
N ALA A 162 -4.82 -5.91 -11.47
CA ALA A 162 -5.78 -6.66 -10.66
C ALA A 162 -5.10 -7.40 -9.49
N PHE A 163 -3.90 -7.96 -9.70
CA PHE A 163 -3.08 -8.55 -8.64
C PHE A 163 -2.67 -7.52 -7.58
N MET A 164 -2.18 -6.35 -8.00
CA MET A 164 -1.82 -5.26 -7.09
C MET A 164 -3.03 -4.79 -6.27
N VAL A 165 -4.17 -4.59 -6.92
CA VAL A 165 -5.44 -4.22 -6.27
C VAL A 165 -5.87 -5.27 -5.27
N SER A 166 -5.78 -6.56 -5.60
CA SER A 166 -6.11 -7.66 -4.67
C SER A 166 -5.19 -7.71 -3.46
N SER A 167 -3.88 -7.50 -3.65
CA SER A 167 -2.91 -7.45 -2.55
C SER A 167 -3.19 -6.26 -1.61
N LEU A 168 -3.52 -5.10 -2.20
CA LEU A 168 -3.88 -3.90 -1.44
C LEU A 168 -5.21 -4.09 -0.68
N ALA A 169 -6.19 -4.73 -1.33
CA ALA A 169 -7.48 -5.04 -0.73
C ALA A 169 -7.35 -6.01 0.45
N ALA A 170 -6.44 -6.99 0.37
CA ALA A 170 -6.12 -7.89 1.48
C ALA A 170 -5.58 -7.13 2.71
N ARG A 171 -4.83 -6.03 2.48
CA ARG A 171 -4.19 -5.27 3.55
C ARG A 171 -5.08 -4.22 4.19
N PHE A 172 -5.92 -3.53 3.40
CA PHE A 172 -6.73 -2.42 3.90
C PHE A 172 -8.21 -2.76 4.04
N ILE A 173 -8.79 -3.49 3.10
CA ILE A 173 -10.23 -3.73 3.07
C ILE A 173 -10.60 -4.96 3.91
N TYR A 174 -9.86 -6.06 3.76
CA TYR A 174 -10.15 -7.29 4.49
C TYR A 174 -10.13 -7.10 6.03
N PRO A 175 -9.09 -6.51 6.65
CA PRO A 175 -9.07 -6.31 8.10
C PRO A 175 -9.95 -5.14 8.55
N SER A 176 -10.52 -4.32 7.64
CA SER A 176 -11.31 -3.15 8.02
C SER A 176 -12.57 -3.50 8.82
N ILE A 177 -13.11 -4.71 8.66
CA ILE A 177 -14.31 -5.16 9.37
C ILE A 177 -13.94 -5.71 10.74
N ALA A 178 -12.94 -6.59 10.80
CA ALA A 178 -12.39 -7.13 12.04
C ALA A 178 -11.82 -6.04 12.95
N GLY A 179 -11.17 -5.04 12.36
CA GLY A 179 -10.56 -3.90 13.06
C GLY A 179 -11.55 -2.97 13.76
N GLU A 180 -12.87 -3.17 13.60
CA GLU A 180 -13.86 -2.48 14.43
C GLU A 180 -13.96 -3.06 15.84
N GLY A 181 -13.57 -4.33 16.02
CA GLY A 181 -13.46 -5.00 17.33
C GLY A 181 -14.65 -4.74 18.25
N ALA A 182 -14.36 -4.29 19.48
CA ALA A 182 -15.36 -4.00 20.50
C ALA A 182 -16.35 -2.87 20.12
N ALA A 183 -15.98 -1.96 19.21
CA ALA A 183 -16.88 -0.89 18.76
C ALA A 183 -18.01 -1.43 17.86
N PHE A 184 -17.88 -2.65 17.34
CA PHE A 184 -18.94 -3.31 16.57
C PHE A 184 -20.22 -3.50 17.41
N TYR A 185 -20.11 -3.81 18.71
CA TYR A 185 -21.29 -3.96 19.59
C TYR A 185 -22.13 -2.67 19.69
N ILE A 186 -21.49 -1.50 19.65
CA ILE A 186 -22.18 -0.20 19.65
C ILE A 186 -22.93 0.02 18.33
N ILE A 187 -22.36 -0.46 17.22
CA ILE A 187 -22.97 -0.37 15.89
C ILE A 187 -24.12 -1.39 15.75
N ALA A 188 -23.97 -2.58 16.33
CA ALA A 188 -25.00 -3.61 16.40
C ALA A 188 -26.22 -3.15 17.23
N ALA A 189 -25.99 -2.39 18.30
CA ALA A 189 -27.05 -1.79 19.11
C ALA A 189 -27.74 -0.58 18.43
N ALA A 190 -27.16 -0.03 17.37
CA ALA A 190 -27.79 1.04 16.59
C ALA A 190 -28.89 0.47 15.68
N PRO A 191 -29.93 1.26 15.32
CA PRO A 191 -31.02 0.83 14.43
C PRO A 191 -30.57 0.78 12.96
N LEU A 192 -29.49 0.06 12.67
CA LEU A 192 -28.87 -0.07 11.36
C LEU A 192 -28.79 -1.55 10.99
N ALA A 193 -29.45 -1.93 9.90
CA ALA A 193 -29.32 -3.29 9.37
C ALA A 193 -27.86 -3.56 8.98
N ALA A 194 -27.30 -4.71 9.41
CA ALA A 194 -25.94 -5.15 9.07
C ALA A 194 -25.65 -5.10 7.55
N ARG A 195 -26.68 -5.35 6.72
CA ARG A 195 -26.62 -5.22 5.26
C ARG A 195 -26.34 -3.80 4.78
N SER A 196 -26.99 -2.80 5.39
CA SER A 196 -26.80 -1.38 5.04
C SER A 196 -25.40 -0.91 5.45
N PHE A 197 -24.91 -1.40 6.59
CA PHE A 197 -23.54 -1.15 7.04
C PHE A 197 -22.49 -1.72 6.08
N LEU A 198 -22.61 -2.99 5.67
CA LEU A 198 -21.69 -3.60 4.72
C LEU A 198 -21.71 -2.92 3.34
N ARG A 199 -22.91 -2.56 2.85
CA ARG A 199 -23.04 -1.81 1.59
C ARG A 199 -22.37 -0.45 1.67
N ALA A 200 -22.54 0.26 2.79
CA ALA A 200 -21.89 1.55 2.98
C ALA A 200 -20.38 1.43 3.01
N LYS A 201 -19.83 0.42 3.70
CA LYS A 201 -18.40 0.13 3.68
C LYS A 201 -17.89 -0.20 2.28
N PHE A 202 -18.62 -1.01 1.51
CA PHE A 202 -18.31 -1.29 0.11
C PHE A 202 -18.22 -0.02 -0.74
N PHE A 203 -19.21 0.88 -0.67
CA PHE A 203 -19.19 2.13 -1.43
C PHE A 203 -18.09 3.11 -0.99
N ILE A 204 -17.68 3.07 0.27
CA ILE A 204 -16.56 3.91 0.75
C ILE A 204 -15.23 3.43 0.15
N TYR A 205 -15.01 2.11 0.08
CA TYR A 205 -13.75 1.55 -0.44
C TYR A 205 -13.69 1.45 -1.97
N ILE A 206 -14.82 1.30 -2.66
CA ILE A 206 -14.84 1.17 -4.12
C ILE A 206 -14.29 2.42 -4.81
N VAL A 207 -14.56 3.62 -4.28
CA VAL A 207 -14.16 4.91 -4.87
C VAL A 207 -12.63 5.09 -4.89
N PRO A 208 -11.90 5.01 -3.75
CA PRO A 208 -10.45 5.19 -3.75
C PRO A 208 -9.72 4.08 -4.51
N PHE A 209 -10.18 2.82 -4.40
CA PHE A 209 -9.55 1.70 -5.11
C PHE A 209 -9.79 1.76 -6.63
N SER A 210 -10.97 2.19 -7.05
CA SER A 210 -11.26 2.45 -8.45
C SER A 210 -10.36 3.55 -9.01
N LEU A 211 -10.25 4.68 -8.31
CA LEU A 211 -9.39 5.78 -8.75
C LEU A 211 -7.93 5.33 -8.87
N PHE A 212 -7.47 4.54 -7.90
CA PHE A 212 -6.13 3.97 -7.87
C PHE A 212 -5.88 3.03 -9.07
N ALA A 213 -6.76 2.06 -9.32
CA ALA A 213 -6.63 1.13 -10.44
C ALA A 213 -6.73 1.84 -11.80
N LEU A 214 -7.62 2.83 -11.91
CA LEU A 214 -7.76 3.65 -13.10
C LEU A 214 -6.47 4.44 -13.39
N LEU A 215 -5.90 5.08 -12.38
CA LEU A 215 -4.65 5.83 -12.51
C LEU A 215 -3.49 4.94 -12.96
N LEU A 216 -3.37 3.73 -12.38
CA LEU A 216 -2.35 2.76 -12.79
C LEU A 216 -2.50 2.38 -14.25
N VAL A 217 -3.70 2.01 -14.70
CA VAL A 217 -3.92 1.59 -16.10
C VAL A 217 -3.71 2.75 -17.07
N VAL A 218 -4.24 3.94 -16.76
CA VAL A 218 -4.09 5.12 -17.63
C VAL A 218 -2.61 5.47 -17.81
N ILE A 219 -1.83 5.49 -16.73
CA ILE A 219 -0.40 5.82 -16.81
C ILE A 219 0.35 4.71 -17.53
N SER A 220 0.15 3.44 -17.16
CA SER A 220 0.83 2.32 -17.81
C SER A 220 0.52 2.24 -19.31
N ASP A 221 -0.74 2.40 -19.71
CA ASP A 221 -1.13 2.36 -21.12
C ASP A 221 -0.60 3.58 -21.91
N HIS A 222 -0.49 4.73 -21.25
CA HIS A 222 0.13 5.92 -21.85
C HIS A 222 1.64 5.74 -22.05
N LEU A 223 2.34 5.17 -21.07
CA LEU A 223 3.76 4.82 -21.17
C LEU A 223 4.03 3.78 -22.27
N LEU A 224 3.09 2.85 -22.46
CA LEU A 224 3.12 1.83 -23.51
C LEU A 224 2.71 2.35 -24.90
N GLN A 225 2.21 3.58 -25.03
CA GLN A 225 1.63 4.13 -26.25
C GLN A 225 0.59 3.23 -26.93
N VAL A 226 -0.27 2.57 -26.13
CA VAL A 226 -1.32 1.69 -26.64
C VAL A 226 -2.31 2.49 -27.48
N ARG A 227 -2.51 2.12 -28.75
CA ARG A 227 -3.48 2.74 -29.67
C ARG A 227 -4.64 1.79 -29.97
N GLY A 228 -5.84 2.34 -30.15
CA GLY A 228 -6.99 1.61 -30.68
C GLY A 228 -7.94 1.04 -29.61
N PRO A 229 -8.67 -0.06 -29.91
CA PRO A 229 -9.71 -0.60 -29.03
C PRO A 229 -9.18 -1.20 -27.72
N MET A 230 -7.88 -1.49 -27.65
CA MET A 230 -7.22 -2.07 -26.46
C MET A 230 -7.27 -1.15 -25.24
N TRP A 231 -7.14 0.15 -25.44
CA TRP A 231 -7.13 1.13 -24.36
C TRP A 231 -8.47 1.22 -23.62
N TRP A 232 -9.59 1.23 -24.33
CA TRP A 232 -10.90 1.27 -23.68
C TRP A 232 -11.23 -0.06 -22.98
N PHE A 233 -10.78 -1.18 -23.55
CA PHE A 233 -10.95 -2.50 -22.95
C PHE A 233 -10.15 -2.67 -21.66
N SER A 234 -8.88 -2.25 -21.62
CA SER A 234 -8.04 -2.34 -20.42
C SER A 234 -8.63 -1.52 -19.27
N LEU A 235 -9.10 -0.30 -19.55
CA LEU A 235 -9.76 0.57 -18.57
C LEU A 235 -11.02 -0.08 -18.01
N PHE A 236 -11.91 -0.56 -18.88
CA PHE A 236 -13.17 -1.17 -18.44
C PHE A 236 -12.96 -2.49 -17.68
N CYS A 237 -12.09 -3.37 -18.18
CA CYS A 237 -11.80 -4.65 -17.57
C CYS A 237 -11.15 -4.48 -16.18
N SER A 238 -10.17 -3.57 -16.06
CA SER A 238 -9.53 -3.26 -14.78
C SER A 238 -10.52 -2.72 -13.75
N GLN A 239 -11.41 -1.83 -14.17
CA GLN A 239 -12.44 -1.27 -13.30
C GLN A 239 -13.42 -2.35 -12.81
N LEU A 240 -13.87 -3.23 -13.71
CA LEU A 240 -14.75 -4.34 -13.37
C LEU A 240 -14.09 -5.29 -12.36
N LEU A 241 -12.83 -5.68 -12.61
CA LEU A 241 -12.05 -6.51 -11.70
C LEU A 241 -11.89 -5.84 -10.34
N THR A 242 -11.61 -4.53 -10.31
CA THR A 242 -11.46 -3.77 -9.06
C THR A 242 -12.74 -3.78 -8.24
N TRP A 243 -13.90 -3.54 -8.86
CA TRP A 243 -15.18 -3.62 -8.16
C TRP A 243 -15.44 -5.01 -7.60
N TRP A 244 -15.10 -6.06 -8.35
CA TRP A 244 -15.27 -7.44 -7.90
C TRP A 244 -14.33 -7.78 -6.73
N ILE A 245 -13.05 -7.42 -6.82
CA ILE A 245 -12.06 -7.63 -5.76
C ILE A 245 -12.47 -6.91 -4.47
N VAL A 246 -12.94 -5.66 -4.56
CA VAL A 246 -13.44 -4.92 -3.38
C VAL A 246 -14.64 -5.62 -2.76
N ALA A 247 -15.58 -6.12 -3.57
CA ALA A 247 -16.74 -6.85 -3.06
C ALA A 247 -16.34 -8.14 -2.34
N LEU A 248 -15.37 -8.88 -2.90
CA LEU A 248 -14.82 -10.09 -2.28
C LEU A 248 -14.10 -9.75 -0.97
N ALA A 249 -13.30 -8.69 -0.94
CA ALA A 249 -12.55 -8.30 0.26
C ALA A 249 -13.49 -7.93 1.42
N VAL A 250 -14.53 -7.15 1.15
CA VAL A 250 -15.57 -6.80 2.14
C VAL A 250 -16.36 -8.05 2.57
N GLY A 251 -16.74 -8.91 1.63
CA GLY A 251 -17.51 -10.12 1.92
C GLY A 251 -16.74 -11.16 2.75
N PHE A 252 -15.50 -11.47 2.36
CA PHE A 252 -14.64 -12.39 3.10
C PHE A 252 -14.21 -11.79 4.45
N GLY A 253 -13.99 -10.47 4.52
CA GLY A 253 -13.73 -9.77 5.78
C GLY A 253 -14.89 -9.87 6.77
N ALA A 254 -16.15 -9.85 6.29
CA ALA A 254 -17.33 -10.07 7.13
C ALA A 254 -17.50 -11.54 7.57
N LEU A 255 -17.14 -12.49 6.70
CA LEU A 255 -17.33 -13.93 6.97
C LEU A 255 -16.24 -14.53 7.87
N TYR A 256 -15.00 -14.09 7.72
CA TYR A 256 -13.83 -14.69 8.38
C TYR A 256 -13.03 -13.69 9.22
N GLY A 257 -13.52 -12.46 9.37
CA GLY A 257 -12.91 -11.47 10.24
C GLY A 257 -12.92 -11.92 11.69
N ASP A 258 -11.74 -11.99 12.30
CA ASP A 258 -11.61 -12.26 13.73
C ASP A 258 -11.66 -10.94 14.50
N PHE A 259 -12.77 -10.67 15.17
CA PHE A 259 -12.99 -9.45 15.96
C PHE A 259 -12.11 -9.37 17.21
N ASN A 260 -11.44 -10.45 17.57
CA ASN A 260 -10.58 -10.53 18.74
C ASN A 260 -9.09 -10.36 18.41
N ALA A 261 -8.74 -10.19 17.13
CA ALA A 261 -7.37 -9.95 16.72
C ALA A 261 -6.92 -8.53 17.11
N GLU A 262 -5.99 -8.43 18.06
CA GLU A 262 -5.48 -7.18 18.62
C GLU A 262 -4.71 -6.32 17.59
N ASN A 263 -4.26 -6.93 16.48
CA ASN A 263 -3.48 -6.26 15.45
C ASN A 263 -4.03 -6.52 14.03
N ARG A 264 -4.40 -5.46 13.30
CA ARG A 264 -4.92 -5.54 11.92
C ARG A 264 -3.93 -6.20 10.95
N ALA A 265 -2.63 -6.11 11.24
CA ALA A 265 -1.57 -6.75 10.45
C ALA A 265 -1.57 -8.29 10.59
N ALA A 266 -1.96 -8.83 11.75
CA ALA A 266 -2.03 -10.27 11.98
C ALA A 266 -3.19 -10.91 11.20
N ALA A 267 -4.28 -10.17 10.97
CA ALA A 267 -5.43 -10.64 10.21
C ALA A 267 -5.10 -10.95 8.73
N VAL A 268 -4.05 -10.33 8.17
CA VAL A 268 -3.57 -10.59 6.79
C VAL A 268 -2.93 -11.97 6.65
N GLY A 269 -2.39 -12.54 7.74
CA GLY A 269 -1.81 -13.90 7.76
C GLY A 269 -2.82 -15.01 8.06
N GLY A 270 -4.08 -14.66 8.35
CA GLY A 270 -5.11 -15.62 8.71
C GLY A 270 -5.62 -16.44 7.52
N VAL A 271 -6.19 -17.62 7.80
CA VAL A 271 -6.78 -18.52 6.79
C VAL A 271 -7.81 -17.80 5.92
N GLY A 272 -8.61 -16.90 6.50
CA GLY A 272 -9.61 -16.14 5.74
C GLY A 272 -9.02 -15.17 4.69
N ALA A 273 -7.88 -14.54 4.98
CA ALA A 273 -7.19 -13.67 4.03
C ALA A 273 -6.58 -14.47 2.87
N ILE A 274 -6.06 -15.66 3.18
CA ILE A 274 -5.55 -16.61 2.17
C ILE A 274 -6.69 -17.07 1.25
N LEU A 275 -7.83 -17.48 1.80
CA LEU A 275 -9.00 -17.87 1.01
C LEU A 275 -9.51 -16.74 0.11
N PHE A 276 -9.53 -15.51 0.63
CA PHE A 276 -9.84 -14.31 -0.17
C PHE A 276 -8.87 -14.17 -1.34
N LEU A 277 -7.56 -14.25 -1.10
CA LEU A 277 -6.54 -14.06 -2.13
C LEU A 277 -6.64 -15.12 -3.24
N PHE A 278 -6.80 -16.40 -2.87
CA PHE A 278 -6.97 -17.48 -3.85
C PHE A 278 -8.25 -17.31 -4.68
N THR A 279 -9.37 -16.95 -4.03
CA THR A 279 -10.65 -16.74 -4.72
C THR A 279 -10.56 -15.53 -5.66
N ALA A 280 -9.96 -14.44 -5.21
CA ALA A 280 -9.73 -13.25 -6.03
C ALA A 280 -8.85 -13.57 -7.25
N MET A 281 -7.76 -14.32 -7.07
CA MET A 281 -6.88 -14.68 -8.19
C MET A 281 -7.53 -15.64 -9.18
N ALA A 282 -8.29 -16.62 -8.70
CA ALA A 282 -9.05 -17.50 -9.59
C ALA A 282 -10.03 -16.70 -10.46
N ILE A 283 -10.73 -15.73 -9.86
CA ILE A 283 -11.67 -14.86 -10.57
C ILE A 283 -10.96 -13.97 -11.58
N VAL A 284 -9.82 -13.37 -11.22
CA VAL A 284 -9.00 -12.56 -12.13
C VAL A 284 -8.61 -13.38 -13.36
N VAL A 285 -8.10 -14.60 -13.16
CA VAL A 285 -7.70 -15.49 -14.27
C VAL A 285 -8.90 -15.87 -15.13
N ILE A 286 -10.05 -16.18 -14.54
CA ILE A 286 -11.27 -16.54 -15.28
C ILE A 286 -11.78 -15.37 -16.11
N ILE A 287 -11.91 -14.17 -15.52
CA ILE A 287 -12.38 -12.98 -16.24
C ILE A 287 -11.44 -12.62 -17.38
N ILE A 288 -10.13 -12.55 -17.09
CA ILE A 288 -9.13 -12.18 -18.09
C ILE A 288 -9.12 -13.24 -19.19
N GLY A 289 -9.06 -14.52 -18.85
CA GLY A 289 -9.09 -15.63 -19.80
C GLY A 289 -10.33 -15.64 -20.69
N ALA A 290 -11.52 -15.40 -20.12
CA ALA A 290 -12.76 -15.28 -20.87
C ALA A 290 -12.79 -14.04 -21.78
N GLY A 291 -12.15 -12.94 -21.36
CA GLY A 291 -12.01 -11.71 -22.12
C GLY A 291 -10.95 -11.78 -23.22
N SER A 292 -9.94 -12.65 -23.09
CA SER A 292 -8.85 -12.82 -24.05
C SER A 292 -9.35 -13.14 -25.45
N TRP A 293 -10.33 -14.07 -25.55
CA TRP A 293 -10.83 -14.56 -26.83
C TRP A 293 -11.53 -13.49 -27.68
N PRO A 294 -12.59 -12.81 -27.20
CA PRO A 294 -13.25 -11.75 -27.97
C PRO A 294 -12.28 -10.60 -28.27
N MET A 295 -11.37 -10.30 -27.33
CA MET A 295 -10.43 -9.21 -27.51
C MET A 295 -9.37 -9.49 -28.57
N TYR A 296 -8.81 -10.71 -28.58
CA TYR A 296 -7.85 -11.13 -29.60
C TYR A 296 -8.44 -11.01 -31.01
N HIS A 297 -9.69 -11.44 -31.20
CA HIS A 297 -10.38 -11.31 -32.48
C HIS A 297 -10.66 -9.85 -32.86
N LEU A 298 -11.03 -9.01 -31.89
CA LEU A 298 -11.27 -7.59 -32.13
C LEU A 298 -9.99 -6.87 -32.57
N THR A 299 -8.90 -7.03 -31.81
CA THR A 299 -7.60 -6.40 -32.10
C THR A 299 -7.05 -6.88 -33.45
N ARG A 300 -7.18 -8.18 -33.76
CA ARG A 300 -6.78 -8.73 -35.07
C ARG A 300 -7.60 -8.13 -36.22
N SER A 301 -8.91 -7.96 -36.05
CA SER A 301 -9.77 -7.35 -37.09
C SER A 301 -9.44 -5.88 -37.33
N TRP A 302 -9.14 -5.14 -36.26
CA TRP A 302 -8.74 -3.74 -36.32
C TRP A 302 -7.38 -3.55 -37.00
N LEU A 303 -6.38 -4.37 -36.66
CA LEU A 303 -5.04 -4.29 -37.25
C LEU A 303 -5.02 -4.58 -38.75
N HIS A 304 -5.91 -5.46 -39.24
CA HIS A 304 -5.96 -5.85 -40.65
C HIS A 304 -6.83 -4.94 -41.53
N SER A 305 -7.87 -4.30 -40.99
CA SER A 305 -8.88 -3.64 -41.82
C SER A 305 -9.34 -2.25 -41.34
N GLY A 306 -8.93 -1.83 -40.14
CA GLY A 306 -9.38 -0.57 -39.53
C GLY A 306 -10.87 -0.52 -39.16
N VAL A 307 -11.65 -1.56 -39.49
CA VAL A 307 -13.09 -1.63 -39.22
C VAL A 307 -13.35 -2.49 -37.99
N ILE A 308 -14.14 -1.97 -37.06
CA ILE A 308 -14.58 -2.70 -35.87
C ILE A 308 -15.68 -3.68 -36.30
N GLY A 309 -15.38 -4.97 -36.32
CA GLY A 309 -16.37 -6.00 -36.64
C GLY A 309 -17.53 -6.02 -35.61
N LEU A 310 -18.77 -6.01 -36.09
CA LEU A 310 -19.98 -6.06 -35.24
C LEU A 310 -20.05 -7.33 -34.37
N ARG A 311 -19.58 -8.48 -34.89
CA ARG A 311 -19.60 -9.77 -34.18
C ARG A 311 -18.64 -9.83 -32.98
N PRO A 312 -17.34 -9.49 -33.10
CA PRO A 312 -16.43 -9.47 -31.94
C PRO A 312 -16.82 -8.38 -30.92
N LEU A 313 -17.37 -7.25 -31.37
CA LEU A 313 -17.90 -6.22 -30.47
C LEU A 313 -19.11 -6.72 -29.65
N ALA A 314 -20.05 -7.42 -30.29
CA ALA A 314 -21.17 -8.05 -29.58
C ALA A 314 -20.71 -9.11 -28.57
N GLY A 315 -19.70 -9.92 -28.92
CA GLY A 315 -19.07 -10.88 -28.01
C GLY A 315 -18.42 -10.22 -26.79
N LEU A 316 -17.77 -9.08 -26.99
CA LEU A 316 -17.15 -8.30 -25.91
C LEU A 316 -18.20 -7.65 -25.00
N ILE A 317 -19.31 -7.13 -25.56
CA ILE A 317 -20.43 -6.59 -24.78
C ILE A 317 -21.12 -7.70 -23.97
N ALA A 318 -21.34 -8.87 -24.58
CA ALA A 318 -21.92 -10.02 -23.88
C ALA A 318 -21.00 -10.50 -22.75
N TRP A 319 -19.69 -10.55 -22.96
CA TRP A 319 -18.71 -10.85 -21.92
C TRP A 319 -18.72 -9.79 -20.80
N ALA A 320 -18.78 -8.49 -21.15
CA ALA A 320 -18.83 -7.41 -20.18
C ALA A 320 -20.11 -7.48 -19.33
N ALA A 321 -21.27 -7.72 -19.97
CA ALA A 321 -22.55 -7.84 -19.30
C ALA A 321 -22.61 -9.07 -18.38
N THR A 322 -22.14 -10.22 -18.84
CA THR A 322 -22.08 -11.45 -18.03
C THR A 322 -21.11 -11.31 -16.86
N SER A 323 -19.95 -10.69 -17.07
CA SER A 323 -18.96 -10.42 -16.03
C SER A 323 -19.49 -9.42 -14.99
N LEU A 324 -20.17 -8.36 -15.41
CA LEU A 324 -20.81 -7.41 -14.50
C LEU A 324 -21.92 -8.07 -13.69
N LEU A 325 -22.76 -8.88 -14.32
CA LEU A 325 -23.83 -9.63 -13.63
C LEU A 325 -23.24 -10.62 -12.64
N ALA A 326 -22.19 -11.36 -13.00
CA ALA A 326 -21.50 -12.29 -12.11
C ALA A 326 -20.86 -11.57 -10.92
N ALA A 327 -20.19 -10.43 -11.15
CA ALA A 327 -19.63 -9.60 -10.10
C ALA A 327 -20.72 -9.06 -9.16
N TRP A 328 -21.85 -8.60 -9.71
CA TRP A 328 -22.96 -8.08 -8.91
C TRP A 328 -23.66 -9.17 -8.09
N LEU A 329 -23.94 -10.33 -8.69
CA LEU A 329 -24.57 -11.46 -8.01
C LEU A 329 -23.69 -12.03 -6.91
N SER A 330 -22.38 -12.20 -7.18
CA SER A 330 -21.44 -12.67 -6.17
C SER A 330 -21.25 -11.66 -5.03
N ALA A 331 -21.17 -10.36 -5.34
CA ALA A 331 -21.14 -9.30 -4.33
C ALA A 331 -22.37 -9.32 -3.43
N LEU A 332 -23.58 -9.43 -4.01
CA LEU A 332 -24.83 -9.52 -3.27
C LEU A 332 -24.89 -10.79 -2.42
N TRP A 333 -24.48 -11.93 -2.97
CA TRP A 333 -24.47 -13.21 -2.26
C TRP A 333 -23.51 -13.19 -1.07
N LEU A 334 -22.27 -12.72 -1.26
CA LEU A 334 -21.29 -12.57 -0.19
C LEU A 334 -21.73 -11.56 0.87
N CYS A 335 -22.28 -10.41 0.47
CA CYS A 335 -22.77 -9.41 1.41
C CYS A 335 -23.96 -9.93 2.22
N ASN A 336 -24.86 -10.72 1.62
CA ASN A 336 -25.99 -11.32 2.33
C ASN A 336 -25.54 -12.41 3.30
N ARG A 337 -24.59 -13.27 2.89
CA ARG A 337 -24.00 -14.30 3.76
C ARG A 337 -23.20 -13.68 4.91
N GLY A 338 -22.38 -12.66 4.62
CA GLY A 338 -21.63 -11.91 5.63
C GLY A 338 -22.55 -11.19 6.60
N ALA A 339 -23.62 -10.55 6.11
CA ALA A 339 -24.61 -9.92 6.99
C ALA A 339 -25.34 -10.90 7.90
N GLY A 340 -25.62 -12.13 7.43
CA GLY A 340 -26.23 -13.17 8.26
C GLY A 340 -25.32 -13.59 9.41
N LYS A 341 -24.02 -13.78 9.15
CA LYS A 341 -23.06 -14.09 10.21
C LYS A 341 -22.88 -12.94 11.20
N LEU A 342 -22.94 -11.70 10.73
CA LEU A 342 -22.84 -10.51 11.59
C LEU A 342 -24.08 -10.32 12.47
N SER A 343 -25.27 -10.73 12.01
CA SER A 343 -26.49 -10.69 12.84
C SER A 343 -26.51 -11.76 13.93
N ASP A 344 -25.71 -12.82 13.82
CA ASP A 344 -25.59 -13.81 14.89
C ASP A 344 -24.80 -13.26 16.10
N TYR A 345 -24.06 -12.15 15.92
CA TYR A 345 -23.32 -11.45 16.98
C TYR A 345 -24.08 -10.27 17.60
N SER A 346 -25.22 -9.86 17.02
CA SER A 346 -26.12 -8.80 17.51
C SER A 346 -27.30 -9.40 18.26
#